data_AF-R4X4H5-F1
#
_entry.id   AF-R4X4H5-F1
#
_cell.length_a   1.000
_cell.length_b   1.000
_cell.length_c   1.000
_cell.angle_alpha   90.00
_cell.angle_beta   90.00
_cell.angle_gamma   90.00
#
_symmetry.space_group_name_H-M   'P 1'
#
loop_
_entity.id
_entity.type
_entity.pdbx_description
1 polymer ?
#
loop_
_entity_poly.entity_id
_entity_poly.type
_entity_poly.pdbx_seq_one_letter_code
_entity_poly.pdbx_strand_id
1 'polypeptide(L)'
;MCFDIQGRKIVLQQELFGSTPVTIAADGDGGIRYLPGCIESSLANCWFEFLLKNCAWGAYRRTMYDREVAVPRLISGYMKDAEKLP
;
A
#
# COMPACT_ATOMS: atom_id res chain seq x y z
N MET A 1 -23.42 12.68 3.36
CA MET A 1 -21.99 13.04 3.52
C MET A 1 -21.83 13.65 4.91
N CYS A 2 -20.90 13.12 5.71
CA CYS A 2 -20.62 13.65 7.05
C CYS A 2 -19.47 14.66 6.96
N PHE A 3 -19.57 15.77 7.69
CA PHE A 3 -18.56 16.83 7.70
C PHE A 3 -18.20 17.19 9.14
N ASP A 4 -16.95 17.56 9.40
CA ASP A 4 -16.53 18.04 10.72
C ASP A 4 -17.01 19.47 10.99
N ILE A 5 -16.75 19.97 12.20
CA ILE A 5 -17.11 21.34 12.60
C ILE A 5 -16.41 22.42 11.77
N GLN A 6 -15.41 22.07 10.96
CA GLN A 6 -14.69 22.94 10.04
C GLN A 6 -15.12 22.72 8.57
N GLY A 7 -16.17 21.93 8.32
CA GLY A 7 -16.70 21.66 6.99
C GLY A 7 -15.87 20.69 6.14
N ARG A 8 -14.92 19.96 6.74
CA ARG A 8 -14.12 18.95 6.03
C ARG A 8 -14.90 17.64 5.94
N LYS A 9 -14.84 16.97 4.79
CA LYS A 9 -15.48 15.66 4.60
C LYS A 9 -14.88 14.66 5.58
N ILE A 10 -15.71 14.08 6.42
CA ILE A 10 -15.35 12.94 7.28
C ILE A 10 -15.59 11.67 6.47
N VAL A 11 -14.57 10.83 6.36
CA VAL A 11 -14.69 9.48 5.80
C VAL A 11 -14.95 8.51 6.94
N LEU A 12 -16.10 7.86 6.93
CA LEU A 12 -16.38 6.79 7.90
C LEU A 12 -15.59 5.53 7.52
N GLN A 13 -15.16 4.74 8.51
CA GLN A 13 -14.39 3.51 8.24
C GLN A 13 -15.08 2.55 7.26
N GLN A 14 -16.42 2.53 7.27
CA GLN A 14 -17.27 1.74 6.39
C GLN A 14 -17.13 2.15 4.90
N GLU A 15 -16.77 3.41 4.66
CA GLU A 15 -16.62 4.00 3.33
C GLU A 15 -15.20 3.81 2.75
N LEU A 16 -14.23 3.33 3.55
CA LEU A 16 -12.82 3.19 3.15
C LEU A 16 -12.57 2.13 2.06
N PHE A 17 -13.51 1.20 1.87
CA PHE A 17 -13.35 0.07 0.95
C PHE A 17 -14.55 -0.06 -0.02
N GLY A 18 -15.22 1.05 -0.31
CA GLY A 18 -16.30 1.10 -1.30
C GLY A 18 -15.81 0.88 -2.74
N SER A 19 -16.73 0.82 -3.70
CA SER A 19 -16.37 0.71 -5.12
C SER A 19 -15.95 2.04 -5.77
N THR A 20 -15.95 3.14 -5.02
CA THR A 20 -15.66 4.48 -5.52
C THR A 20 -14.38 5.06 -4.92
N PRO A 21 -13.61 5.86 -5.67
CA PRO A 21 -12.47 6.59 -5.13
C PRO A 21 -12.85 7.52 -3.97
N VAL A 22 -12.01 7.53 -2.93
CA VAL A 22 -12.21 8.36 -1.73
C VAL A 22 -10.90 9.05 -1.33
N THR A 23 -10.93 10.37 -1.19
CA THR A 23 -9.88 11.11 -0.48
C THR A 23 -10.09 10.96 1.02
N ILE A 24 -9.14 10.33 1.70
CA ILE A 24 -9.15 10.08 3.15
C ILE A 24 -8.59 11.28 3.90
N ALA A 25 -7.49 11.85 3.41
CA ALA A 25 -6.88 13.06 3.93
C ALA A 25 -6.35 13.89 2.76
N ALA A 26 -6.52 15.20 2.84
CA ALA A 26 -5.92 16.15 1.91
C ALA A 26 -4.86 16.97 2.65
N ASP A 27 -3.71 17.15 2.03
CA ASP A 27 -2.62 18.00 2.52
C ASP A 27 -1.93 18.69 1.32
N GLY A 28 -0.91 19.51 1.60
CA GLY A 28 -0.13 20.20 0.56
C GLY A 28 0.81 19.30 -0.26
N ASP A 29 1.01 18.04 0.16
CA ASP A 29 1.99 17.10 -0.39
C ASP A 29 1.33 15.93 -1.15
N GLY A 30 0.01 15.97 -1.33
CA GLY A 30 -0.75 15.01 -2.16
C GLY A 30 -1.74 14.13 -1.41
N GLY A 31 -1.69 14.13 -0.08
CA GLY A 31 -2.66 13.49 0.80
C GLY A 31 -2.74 11.96 0.68
N ILE A 32 -3.84 11.40 1.18
CA ILE A 32 -4.13 9.96 1.17
C ILE A 32 -5.43 9.72 0.39
N ARG A 33 -5.36 8.82 -0.60
CA ARG A 33 -6.51 8.43 -1.42
C ARG A 33 -6.65 6.91 -1.50
N TYR A 34 -7.89 6.45 -1.43
CA TYR A 34 -8.28 5.10 -1.80
C TYR A 34 -8.77 5.10 -3.26
N LEU A 35 -8.15 4.27 -4.09
CA LEU A 35 -8.46 4.13 -5.51
C LEU A 35 -8.82 2.66 -5.82
N PRO A 36 -10.08 2.25 -5.65
CA PRO A 36 -10.50 0.89 -5.95
C PRO A 36 -10.38 0.63 -7.46
N GLY A 37 -9.93 -0.57 -7.83
CA GLY A 37 -9.80 -0.96 -9.24
C GLY A 37 -8.82 -0.11 -10.05
N CYS A 38 -7.82 0.51 -9.41
CA CYS A 38 -6.80 1.28 -10.11
C CYS A 38 -5.95 0.45 -11.08
N ILE A 39 -6.01 -0.88 -10.94
CA ILE A 39 -5.44 -1.88 -11.84
C ILE A 39 -6.55 -2.88 -12.16
N GLU A 40 -6.70 -3.23 -13.44
CA GLU A 40 -7.61 -4.30 -13.88
C GLU A 40 -7.33 -5.61 -13.15
N SER A 41 -8.37 -6.32 -12.72
CA SER A 41 -8.20 -7.49 -11.85
C SER A 41 -7.38 -8.61 -12.48
N SER A 42 -7.49 -8.80 -13.80
CA SER A 42 -6.69 -9.77 -14.55
C SER A 42 -5.20 -9.40 -14.56
N LEU A 43 -4.88 -8.11 -14.71
CA LEU A 43 -3.51 -7.61 -14.69
C LEU A 43 -2.92 -7.70 -13.28
N ALA A 44 -3.70 -7.35 -12.25
CA ALA A 44 -3.28 -7.49 -10.86
C ALA A 44 -2.93 -8.94 -10.51
N ASN A 45 -3.74 -9.91 -10.93
CA ASN A 45 -3.46 -11.33 -10.73
C ASN A 45 -2.20 -11.78 -11.47
N CYS A 46 -2.02 -11.34 -12.72
CA CYS A 46 -0.82 -11.64 -13.51
C CYS A 46 0.45 -11.14 -12.80
N TRP A 47 0.44 -9.88 -12.33
CA TRP A 47 1.55 -9.31 -11.58
C TRP A 47 1.78 -10.03 -10.26
N PHE A 48 0.72 -10.39 -9.53
CA PHE A 48 0.84 -11.11 -8.28
C PHE A 48 1.58 -12.45 -8.48
N GLU A 49 1.13 -13.29 -9.41
CA GLU A 49 1.76 -14.58 -9.70
C GLU A 49 3.21 -14.41 -10.17
N PHE A 50 3.44 -13.41 -11.02
CA PHE A 50 4.78 -13.11 -11.51
C PHE A 50 5.74 -12.68 -10.39
N LEU A 51 5.34 -11.71 -9.56
CA LEU A 51 6.18 -11.21 -8.46
C LEU A 51 6.37 -12.25 -7.36
N LEU A 52 5.33 -13.04 -7.06
CA LEU A 52 5.42 -14.11 -6.08
C LEU A 52 6.51 -15.13 -6.47
N LYS A 53 6.58 -15.48 -7.76
CA LYS A 53 7.54 -16.47 -8.28
C LYS A 53 8.95 -15.91 -8.52
N ASN A 54 9.07 -14.67 -9.00
CA ASN A 54 10.33 -14.17 -9.58
C ASN A 54 11.08 -13.17 -8.67
N CYS A 55 10.47 -12.64 -7.63
CA CYS A 55 11.18 -11.78 -6.69
C CYS A 55 12.08 -12.60 -5.75
N ALA A 56 13.24 -12.04 -5.41
CA ALA A 56 14.13 -12.59 -4.38
C ALA A 56 13.57 -12.27 -2.98
N TRP A 57 12.54 -13.01 -2.56
CA TRP A 57 11.91 -12.86 -1.26
C TRP A 57 12.81 -13.36 -0.12
N GLY A 58 13.10 -12.50 0.85
CA GLY A 58 13.88 -12.82 2.03
C GLY A 58 13.11 -12.61 3.33
N ALA A 59 13.41 -13.43 4.34
CA ALA A 59 13.06 -13.14 5.73
C ALA A 59 14.16 -12.30 6.36
N TYR A 60 13.77 -11.31 7.17
CA TYR A 60 14.71 -10.38 7.80
C TYR A 60 14.45 -10.28 9.29
N ARG A 61 15.43 -9.75 10.01
CA ARG A 61 15.31 -9.38 11.42
C ARG A 61 15.53 -7.88 11.55
N ARG A 62 14.87 -7.27 12.54
CA ARG A 62 15.04 -5.84 12.86
C ARG A 62 15.11 -5.67 14.36
N THR A 63 15.87 -4.67 14.79
CA THR A 63 15.79 -4.19 16.17
C THR A 63 14.46 -3.50 16.38
N MET A 64 13.72 -3.94 17.39
CA MET A 64 12.49 -3.31 17.85
C MET A 64 12.62 -3.14 19.36
N TYR A 65 12.69 -1.89 19.80
CA TYR A 65 13.11 -1.55 21.16
C TYR A 65 14.52 -2.11 21.44
N ASP A 66 14.71 -2.83 22.54
CA ASP A 66 15.95 -3.46 22.98
C ASP A 66 16.12 -4.90 22.50
N ARG A 67 15.24 -5.39 21.61
CA ARG A 67 15.27 -6.78 21.13
C ARG A 67 15.33 -6.88 19.62
N GLU A 68 15.92 -7.97 19.17
CA GLU A 68 15.91 -8.35 17.77
C GLU A 68 14.71 -9.26 17.48
N VAL A 69 13.86 -8.86 16.53
CA VAL A 69 12.66 -9.61 16.15
C VAL A 69 12.67 -9.96 14.67
N ALA A 70 12.12 -11.14 14.34
CA ALA A 70 11.82 -11.48 12.96
C ALA A 70 10.76 -10.53 12.39
N VAL A 71 10.95 -10.08 11.16
CA VAL A 71 9.94 -9.34 10.43
C VAL A 71 8.87 -10.33 9.96
N PRO A 72 7.58 -10.15 10.34
CA PRO A 72 6.54 -11.13 10.03
C PRO A 72 5.99 -10.97 8.60
N ARG A 73 6.89 -10.82 7.63
CA ARG A 73 6.63 -10.76 6.18
C ARG A 73 7.92 -10.99 5.42
N LEU A 74 7.80 -11.50 4.20
CA LEU A 74 8.92 -11.54 3.25
C LEU A 74 9.11 -10.17 2.61
N ILE A 75 10.35 -9.84 2.28
CA ILE A 75 10.71 -8.57 1.65
C ILE A 75 11.63 -8.87 0.46
N SER A 76 11.47 -8.12 -0.62
CA SER A 76 12.46 -8.01 -1.69
C SER A 76 12.75 -6.53 -1.92
N GLY A 77 14.00 -6.18 -2.19
CA GLY A 77 14.46 -4.80 -2.33
C GLY A 77 15.06 -4.56 -3.71
N TYR A 78 14.71 -3.43 -4.32
CA TYR A 78 15.22 -3.01 -5.63
C TYR A 78 15.87 -1.64 -5.52
N MET A 79 17.04 -1.50 -6.16
CA MET A 79 17.68 -0.19 -6.29
C MET A 79 16.96 0.62 -7.36
N LYS A 80 16.83 1.93 -7.13
CA LYS A 80 16.17 2.83 -8.07
C LYS A 80 16.82 2.80 -9.46
N ASP A 81 18.13 2.61 -9.50
CA ASP A 81 18.94 2.59 -10.72
C ASP A 81 19.30 1.16 -11.15
N ALA A 82 18.53 0.15 -10.70
CA ALA A 82 18.72 -1.22 -11.15
C ALA A 82 18.47 -1.32 -12.66
N GLU A 83 19.45 -1.85 -13.40
CA GLU A 83 19.36 -2.02 -14.86
C GLU A 83 18.22 -2.97 -15.26
N LYS A 84 17.93 -3.95 -14.40
CA LYS A 84 16.87 -4.94 -14.60
C LYS A 84 16.13 -5.21 -13.31
N LEU A 85 14.82 -5.24 -13.41
CA LEU A 85 13.90 -5.77 -12.40
C LEU A 85 13.31 -7.08 -12.96
N PRO A 86 12.79 -7.97 -12.10
CA PRO A 86 12.06 -9.15 -12.54
C PRO A 86 10.98 -8.78 -13.55
#